data_AF-A0A3D3GUF0-F1
#
_entry.id   AF-A0A3D3GUF0-F1
#
_cell.length_a   1.000
_cell.length_b   1.000
_cell.length_c   1.000
_cell.angle_alpha   90.00
_cell.angle_beta   90.00
_cell.angle_gamma   90.00
#
_symmetry.space_group_name_H-M   'P 1'
#
loop_
_entity.id
_entity.type
_entity.pdbx_description
1 polymer ?
#
loop_
_entity_poly.entity_id
_entity_poly.type
_entity_poly.pdbx_seq_one_letter_code
_entity_poly.pdbx_strand_id
1 'polypeptide(L)'
;MIRPIIITETPFDKRHCCWFCGEPSQVVFIFPSYSSAFSDESNKYLLLSNSHPVISIPTCRECQKFANKAEESTILAVKANVKRQLIKRYAKDLAIGVNWTEHELATSEFEQGNFAGFARSGWFMYQVAKTRVSYLAWPLVANGIELEEIDLEEIEAESFTFDSVLYPSLSDAINHYAKIFLLDEHYVIAVLQHLGNGDIDEKSFAQAVRFCRLLVNASPSERKVAFKELVSKSH
;
A
#
# COMPACT_ATOMS: atom_id res chain seq x y z
N MET A 1 -9.46 -0.92 -35.57
CA MET A 1 -9.89 -2.27 -35.17
C MET A 1 -10.29 -2.18 -33.70
N ILE A 2 -11.55 -2.43 -33.34
CA ILE A 2 -12.00 -2.38 -31.93
C ILE A 2 -11.50 -3.67 -31.27
N ARG A 3 -10.56 -3.59 -30.33
CA ARG A 3 -10.14 -4.76 -29.54
C ARG A 3 -11.32 -5.16 -28.63
N PRO A 4 -11.73 -6.44 -28.60
CA PRO A 4 -12.78 -6.89 -27.69
C PRO A 4 -12.29 -6.75 -26.24
N ILE A 5 -13.19 -6.31 -25.36
CA ILE A 5 -12.95 -6.28 -23.91
C ILE A 5 -13.35 -7.64 -23.36
N ILE A 6 -12.42 -8.33 -22.71
CA ILE A 6 -12.65 -9.62 -22.06
C ILE A 6 -13.00 -9.38 -20.58
N ILE A 7 -14.11 -9.95 -20.12
CA ILE A 7 -14.48 -9.90 -18.70
C ILE A 7 -13.64 -10.93 -17.96
N THR A 8 -12.96 -10.52 -16.90
CA THR A 8 -12.18 -11.48 -16.10
C THR A 8 -13.10 -12.35 -15.27
N GLU A 9 -12.73 -13.62 -15.16
CA GLU A 9 -13.43 -14.57 -14.31
C GLU A 9 -13.23 -14.17 -12.85
N THR A 10 -14.30 -14.33 -12.06
CA THR A 10 -14.30 -13.96 -10.64
C THR A 10 -14.70 -15.17 -9.80
N PRO A 11 -13.88 -15.58 -8.82
CA PRO A 11 -14.22 -16.64 -7.87
C PRO A 11 -15.59 -16.40 -7.22
N PHE A 12 -16.32 -17.48 -6.92
CA PHE A 12 -17.70 -17.37 -6.44
C PHE A 12 -17.82 -16.51 -5.18
N ASP A 13 -16.89 -16.66 -4.23
CA ASP A 13 -16.83 -15.91 -2.99
C ASP A 13 -16.38 -14.45 -3.15
N LYS A 14 -15.92 -14.05 -4.35
CA LYS A 14 -15.42 -12.70 -4.66
C LYS A 14 -16.28 -11.93 -5.69
N ARG A 15 -17.43 -12.48 -6.12
CA ARG A 15 -18.26 -11.89 -7.20
C ARG A 15 -18.73 -10.46 -6.96
N HIS A 16 -18.79 -10.06 -5.69
CA HIS A 16 -19.18 -8.72 -5.28
C HIS A 16 -18.02 -7.92 -4.70
N CYS A 17 -16.78 -8.36 -4.87
CA CYS A 17 -15.60 -7.71 -4.31
C CYS A 17 -14.86 -6.90 -5.38
N CYS A 18 -14.28 -5.79 -4.93
CA CYS A 18 -13.29 -5.03 -5.65
C CYS A 18 -11.99 -5.84 -5.69
N TRP A 19 -11.46 -6.07 -6.88
CA TRP A 19 -10.20 -6.80 -7.05
C TRP A 19 -9.03 -6.16 -6.28
N PHE A 20 -8.99 -4.83 -6.18
CA PHE A 20 -7.89 -4.12 -5.51
C PHE A 20 -7.97 -4.11 -3.98
N CYS A 21 -9.17 -4.11 -3.39
CA CYS A 21 -9.31 -3.83 -1.94
C CYS A 21 -10.39 -4.63 -1.20
N GLY A 22 -11.10 -5.55 -1.86
CA GLY A 22 -12.08 -6.43 -1.24
C GLY A 22 -13.45 -5.80 -0.93
N GLU A 23 -13.56 -4.46 -0.95
CA GLU A 23 -14.82 -3.74 -0.79
C GLU A 23 -15.87 -4.11 -1.83
N PRO A 24 -17.18 -3.86 -1.60
CA PRO A 24 -18.21 -4.07 -2.59
C PRO A 24 -17.88 -3.45 -3.96
N SER A 25 -17.86 -4.28 -5.01
CA SER A 25 -17.68 -3.81 -6.39
C SER A 25 -18.94 -3.11 -6.88
N GLN A 26 -18.74 -1.99 -7.59
CA GLN A 26 -19.84 -1.15 -8.10
C GLN A 26 -19.64 -0.75 -9.56
N VAL A 27 -18.39 -0.84 -10.04
CA VAL A 27 -17.97 -0.39 -11.36
C VAL A 27 -16.89 -1.34 -11.90
N VAL A 28 -16.54 -1.17 -13.17
CA VAL A 28 -15.48 -1.95 -13.82
C VAL A 28 -14.32 -1.05 -14.21
N PHE A 29 -13.10 -1.56 -14.04
CA PHE A 29 -11.89 -0.94 -14.56
C PHE A 29 -11.46 -1.68 -15.83
N ILE A 30 -11.14 -0.94 -16.90
CA ILE A 30 -10.70 -1.49 -18.17
C ILE A 30 -9.18 -1.29 -18.27
N PHE A 31 -8.44 -2.37 -18.45
CA PHE A 31 -6.99 -2.35 -18.58
C PHE A 31 -6.55 -2.98 -19.91
N PRO A 32 -5.58 -2.39 -20.64
CA PRO A 32 -5.04 -1.05 -20.44
C PRO A 32 -6.12 0.04 -20.62
N SER A 33 -6.04 1.12 -19.84
CA SER A 33 -6.98 2.24 -19.94
C SER A 33 -6.88 2.90 -21.31
N TYR A 34 -8.01 3.29 -21.91
CA TYR A 34 -8.01 4.01 -23.20
C TYR A 34 -7.21 5.32 -23.15
N SER A 35 -7.02 5.93 -21.97
CA SER A 35 -6.24 7.16 -21.81
C SER A 35 -4.74 6.99 -22.08
N SER A 36 -4.16 5.81 -21.87
CA SER A 36 -2.74 5.54 -22.17
C SER A 36 -2.49 5.25 -23.65
N ALA A 37 -3.54 5.07 -24.45
CA ALA A 37 -3.43 4.84 -25.90
C ALA A 37 -3.25 6.12 -26.74
N PHE A 38 -3.35 7.31 -26.12
CA PHE A 38 -3.34 8.60 -26.83
C PHE A 38 -2.23 9.56 -26.39
N SER A 39 -1.37 9.20 -25.45
CA SER A 39 -0.37 10.12 -24.89
C SER A 39 0.96 10.19 -25.65
N ASP A 40 1.21 9.36 -26.68
CA ASP A 40 2.37 9.53 -27.55
C ASP A 40 2.17 8.81 -28.90
N GLU A 41 2.31 9.50 -30.03
CA GLU A 41 2.24 8.91 -31.39
C GLU A 41 3.33 7.84 -31.59
N SER A 42 4.40 7.87 -30.80
CA SER A 42 5.46 6.86 -30.79
C SER A 42 5.07 5.55 -30.08
N ASN A 43 4.07 5.55 -29.19
CA ASN A 43 3.61 4.37 -28.43
C ASN A 43 2.46 3.60 -29.09
N LYS A 44 1.82 4.16 -30.13
CA LYS A 44 0.74 3.48 -30.87
C LYS A 44 1.18 2.13 -31.46
N TYR A 45 2.44 2.03 -31.90
CA TYR A 45 2.98 0.81 -32.49
C TYR A 45 3.45 -0.23 -31.45
N LEU A 46 3.83 0.19 -30.24
CA LEU A 46 4.18 -0.72 -29.14
C LEU A 46 2.94 -1.29 -28.42
N LEU A 47 1.86 -0.52 -28.32
CA LEU A 47 0.57 -1.01 -27.80
C LEU A 47 -0.12 -1.99 -28.77
N LEU A 48 0.18 -1.89 -30.07
CA LEU A 48 -0.25 -2.84 -31.09
C LEU A 48 0.48 -4.19 -30.98
N SER A 49 1.69 -4.24 -30.42
CA SER A 49 2.48 -5.47 -30.23
C SER A 49 2.35 -6.13 -28.86
N ASN A 50 1.73 -5.48 -27.87
CA ASN A 50 1.47 -6.12 -26.57
C ASN A 50 0.40 -7.20 -26.72
N SER A 51 0.81 -8.45 -26.46
CA SER A 51 0.04 -9.70 -26.52
C SER A 51 -1.09 -9.80 -25.50
N HIS A 52 -1.21 -8.83 -24.58
CA HIS A 52 -2.19 -8.90 -23.50
C HIS A 52 -3.59 -8.41 -23.95
N PRO A 53 -4.65 -9.18 -23.65
CA PRO A 53 -6.01 -8.78 -23.97
C PRO A 53 -6.42 -7.51 -23.21
N VAL A 54 -7.37 -6.76 -23.77
CA VAL A 54 -8.05 -5.70 -23.03
C VAL A 54 -9.03 -6.37 -22.07
N ILE A 55 -8.88 -6.12 -20.77
CA ILE A 55 -9.59 -6.83 -19.71
C ILE A 55 -10.48 -5.89 -18.89
N SER A 56 -11.59 -6.41 -18.39
CA SER A 56 -12.53 -5.72 -17.50
C SER A 56 -12.49 -6.36 -16.12
N ILE A 57 -12.09 -5.58 -15.12
CA ILE A 57 -11.86 -6.01 -13.74
C ILE A 57 -12.92 -5.39 -12.81
N PRO A 58 -13.55 -6.15 -11.89
CA PRO A 58 -14.51 -5.61 -10.93
C PRO A 58 -13.83 -4.73 -9.88
N THR A 59 -14.36 -3.52 -9.66
CA THR A 59 -13.75 -2.53 -8.75
C THR A 59 -14.79 -1.72 -7.97
N CYS A 60 -14.38 -1.16 -6.83
CA CYS A 60 -15.10 -0.08 -6.19
C CYS A 60 -14.73 1.26 -6.85
N ARG A 61 -15.59 2.28 -6.72
CA ARG A 61 -15.39 3.60 -7.36
C ARG A 61 -14.10 4.29 -6.95
N GLU A 62 -13.63 4.08 -5.72
CA GLU A 62 -12.40 4.69 -5.24
C GLU A 62 -11.17 4.08 -5.92
N CYS A 63 -11.06 2.74 -5.91
CA CYS A 63 -9.96 2.05 -6.58
C CYS A 63 -9.95 2.30 -8.08
N GLN A 64 -11.12 2.37 -8.73
CA GLN A 64 -11.20 2.72 -10.15
C GLN A 64 -10.62 4.11 -10.45
N LYS A 65 -10.90 5.11 -9.60
CA LYS A 65 -10.36 6.47 -9.76
C LYS A 65 -8.83 6.49 -9.63
N PHE A 66 -8.26 5.66 -8.76
CA PHE A 66 -6.81 5.53 -8.63
C PHE A 66 -6.23 4.77 -9.84
N ALA A 67 -6.83 3.66 -10.23
CA ALA A 67 -6.39 2.85 -11.35
C ALA A 67 -6.41 3.62 -12.69
N ASN A 68 -7.43 4.44 -12.94
CA ASN A 68 -7.52 5.29 -14.14
C ASN A 68 -6.43 6.37 -14.21
N LYS A 69 -5.81 6.72 -13.08
CA LYS A 69 -4.70 7.69 -13.00
C LYS A 69 -3.32 7.02 -13.00
N ALA A 70 -3.28 5.70 -12.94
CA ALA A 70 -2.03 4.95 -12.99
C ALA A 70 -1.52 4.93 -14.43
N GLU A 71 -0.28 5.37 -14.64
CA GLU A 71 0.40 5.37 -15.95
C GLU A 71 1.32 4.15 -16.07
N GLU A 72 0.83 2.99 -15.61
CA GLU A 72 1.61 1.76 -15.51
C GLU A 72 1.32 0.83 -16.70
N SER A 73 2.32 0.03 -17.10
CA SER A 73 2.23 -0.86 -18.27
C SER A 73 1.69 -2.25 -17.97
N THR A 74 1.65 -2.68 -16.70
CA THR A 74 1.14 -3.99 -16.26
C THR A 74 0.04 -3.84 -15.21
N ILE A 75 -0.85 -4.83 -15.09
CA ILE A 75 -1.96 -4.76 -14.13
C ILE A 75 -1.48 -4.90 -12.69
N LEU A 76 -0.41 -5.66 -12.44
CA LEU A 76 0.26 -5.72 -11.13
C LEU A 76 0.86 -4.37 -10.72
N ALA A 77 1.48 -3.63 -11.64
CA ALA A 77 1.99 -2.28 -11.33
C ALA A 77 0.83 -1.30 -11.04
N VAL A 78 -0.30 -1.39 -11.77
CA VAL A 78 -1.52 -0.65 -11.44
C VAL A 78 -2.02 -1.02 -10.04
N LYS A 79 -2.02 -2.31 -9.67
CA LYS A 79 -2.41 -2.78 -8.33
C LYS A 79 -1.53 -2.17 -7.25
N ALA A 80 -0.21 -2.20 -7.40
CA ALA A 80 0.72 -1.56 -6.47
C ALA A 80 0.47 -0.05 -6.37
N ASN A 81 0.22 0.63 -7.48
CA ASN A 81 -0.13 2.06 -7.50
C ASN A 81 -1.43 2.35 -6.72
N VAL A 82 -2.51 1.59 -6.98
CA VAL A 82 -3.78 1.70 -6.26
C VAL A 82 -3.58 1.48 -4.75
N LYS A 83 -2.75 0.51 -4.36
CA LYS A 83 -2.43 0.25 -2.95
C LYS A 83 -1.71 1.43 -2.29
N ARG A 84 -0.71 2.02 -2.95
CA ARG A 84 -0.04 3.25 -2.49
C ARG A 84 -1.02 4.41 -2.30
N GLN A 85 -1.97 4.58 -3.23
CA GLN A 85 -3.01 5.61 -3.11
C GLN A 85 -3.96 5.33 -1.94
N LEU A 86 -4.35 4.07 -1.71
CA LEU A 86 -5.17 3.69 -0.54
C LEU A 86 -4.42 3.98 0.77
N ILE A 87 -3.15 3.59 0.90
CA ILE A 87 -2.35 3.88 2.10
C ILE A 87 -2.30 5.39 2.36
N LYS A 88 -2.08 6.20 1.32
CA LYS A 88 -2.10 7.66 1.44
C LYS A 88 -3.49 8.19 1.85
N ARG A 89 -4.55 7.63 1.28
CA ARG A 89 -5.95 8.05 1.51
C ARG A 89 -6.43 7.73 2.92
N TYR A 90 -6.01 6.59 3.47
CA TYR A 90 -6.39 6.06 4.78
C TYR A 90 -5.28 6.28 5.84
N ALA A 91 -4.27 7.11 5.56
CA ALA A 91 -3.13 7.30 6.45
C ALA A 91 -3.53 7.68 7.88
N LYS A 92 -4.58 8.50 8.04
CA LYS A 92 -5.10 8.91 9.36
C LYS A 92 -5.75 7.74 10.11
N ASP A 93 -6.49 6.90 9.40
CA ASP A 93 -7.16 5.73 9.98
C ASP A 93 -6.13 4.65 10.35
N LEU A 94 -5.12 4.44 9.49
CA LEU A 94 -4.00 3.55 9.77
C LEU A 94 -3.16 4.02 10.98
N ALA A 95 -2.97 5.34 11.12
CA ALA A 95 -2.25 5.92 12.25
C ALA A 95 -2.92 5.64 13.61
N ILE A 96 -4.20 5.26 13.65
CA ILE A 96 -4.85 4.85 14.90
C ILE A 96 -4.16 3.59 15.44
N GLY A 97 -3.99 2.54 14.62
CA GLY A 97 -3.33 1.32 15.06
C GLY A 97 -1.82 1.46 15.33
N VAL A 98 -1.20 2.51 14.79
CA VAL A 98 0.20 2.87 15.09
C VAL A 98 0.35 3.49 16.48
N ASN A 99 -0.68 4.22 16.94
CA ASN A 99 -0.62 4.98 18.19
C ASN A 99 -1.37 4.34 19.35
N TRP A 100 -2.32 3.44 19.06
CA TRP A 100 -3.23 2.87 20.03
C TRP A 100 -3.46 1.39 19.75
N THR A 101 -3.50 0.60 20.81
CA THR A 101 -4.19 -0.70 20.81
C THR A 101 -5.70 -0.50 20.93
N GLU A 102 -6.47 -1.54 20.60
CA GLU A 102 -7.93 -1.53 20.81
C GLU A 102 -8.30 -1.20 22.26
N HIS A 103 -7.59 -1.81 23.21
CA HIS A 103 -7.84 -1.61 24.63
C HIS A 103 -7.51 -0.18 25.06
N GLU A 104 -6.32 0.33 24.72
CA GLU A 104 -5.91 1.69 25.08
C GLU A 104 -6.86 2.74 24.49
N LEU A 105 -7.36 2.52 23.27
CA LEU A 105 -8.33 3.43 22.66
C LEU A 105 -9.70 3.32 23.36
N ALA A 106 -10.15 2.12 23.71
CA ALA A 106 -11.44 1.90 24.38
C ALA A 106 -11.45 2.45 25.82
N THR A 107 -10.32 2.39 26.53
CA THR A 107 -10.16 2.93 27.90
C THR A 107 -9.60 4.34 27.90
N SER A 108 -9.47 4.98 26.74
CA SER A 108 -9.07 6.38 26.68
C SER A 108 -10.17 7.24 27.31
N GLU A 109 -9.79 8.20 28.15
CA GLU A 109 -10.73 9.11 28.84
C GLU A 109 -11.36 10.15 27.89
N PHE A 110 -11.53 9.83 26.60
CA PHE A 110 -12.17 10.67 25.60
C PHE A 110 -13.70 10.75 25.76
N GLU A 111 -14.25 10.43 26.93
CA GLU A 111 -15.69 10.27 27.18
C GLU A 111 -16.51 11.56 27.02
N GLN A 112 -15.87 12.73 26.95
CA GLN A 112 -16.53 14.03 26.83
C GLN A 112 -16.22 14.76 25.52
N GLY A 113 -17.23 15.44 24.97
CA GLY A 113 -17.10 16.32 23.81
C GLY A 113 -16.89 15.61 22.47
N ASN A 114 -16.20 16.28 21.55
CA ASN A 114 -16.03 15.82 20.16
C ASN A 114 -15.17 14.54 20.03
N PHE A 115 -14.44 14.15 21.08
CA PHE A 115 -13.56 12.97 21.08
C PHE A 115 -14.28 11.68 21.49
N ALA A 116 -15.47 11.77 22.10
CA ALA A 116 -16.26 10.59 22.46
C ALA A 116 -16.72 9.79 21.23
N GLY A 117 -16.90 10.46 20.10
CA GLY A 117 -17.13 9.80 18.80
C GLY A 117 -15.90 9.03 18.31
N PHE A 118 -14.71 9.59 18.52
CA PHE A 118 -13.44 9.01 18.07
C PHE A 118 -13.12 7.70 18.80
N ALA A 119 -13.26 7.65 20.14
CA ALA A 119 -13.03 6.41 20.89
C ALA A 119 -13.98 5.27 20.46
N ARG A 120 -15.23 5.61 20.11
CA ARG A 120 -16.26 4.61 19.73
C ARG A 120 -16.05 3.99 18.34
N SER A 121 -15.58 4.75 17.36
CA SER A 121 -15.48 4.28 15.97
C SER A 121 -14.06 4.24 15.42
N GLY A 122 -13.07 4.79 16.12
CA GLY A 122 -11.70 4.90 15.64
C GLY A 122 -11.08 3.54 15.34
N TRP A 123 -11.24 2.56 16.24
CA TRP A 123 -10.73 1.21 16.01
C TRP A 123 -11.38 0.53 14.81
N PHE A 124 -12.69 0.66 14.67
CA PHE A 124 -13.41 0.15 13.51
C PHE A 124 -12.89 0.78 12.20
N MET A 125 -12.66 2.09 12.19
CA MET A 125 -12.08 2.79 11.03
C MET A 125 -10.68 2.29 10.69
N TYR A 126 -9.84 2.04 11.71
CA TYR A 126 -8.54 1.40 11.54
C TYR A 126 -8.67 0.01 10.91
N GLN A 127 -9.57 -0.84 11.43
CA GLN A 127 -9.77 -2.19 10.90
C GLN A 127 -10.21 -2.16 9.44
N VAL A 128 -11.16 -1.30 9.08
CA VAL A 128 -11.59 -1.11 7.68
C VAL A 128 -10.41 -0.67 6.81
N ALA A 129 -9.65 0.34 7.24
CA ALA A 129 -8.49 0.81 6.50
C ALA A 129 -7.45 -0.31 6.30
N LYS A 130 -7.08 -1.00 7.38
CA LYS A 130 -6.12 -2.12 7.40
C LYS A 130 -6.54 -3.24 6.45
N THR A 131 -7.79 -3.70 6.52
CA THR A 131 -8.32 -4.74 5.65
C THR A 131 -8.20 -4.35 4.19
N ARG A 132 -8.54 -3.11 3.85
CA ARG A 132 -8.53 -2.64 2.45
C ARG A 132 -7.14 -2.52 1.87
N VAL A 133 -6.19 -1.94 2.63
CA VAL A 133 -4.80 -1.82 2.18
C VAL A 133 -4.11 -3.17 2.14
N SER A 134 -4.45 -4.08 3.06
CA SER A 134 -3.81 -5.41 3.15
C SER A 134 -4.51 -6.50 2.32
N TYR A 135 -5.59 -6.16 1.62
CA TYR A 135 -6.35 -7.13 0.82
C TYR A 135 -5.51 -7.76 -0.30
N LEU A 136 -5.47 -9.09 -0.36
CA LEU A 136 -4.84 -9.83 -1.45
C LEU A 136 -5.87 -10.11 -2.55
N ALA A 137 -5.52 -9.70 -3.77
CA ALA A 137 -6.34 -9.92 -4.94
C ALA A 137 -6.26 -11.38 -5.41
N TRP A 138 -7.29 -11.86 -6.11
CA TRP A 138 -7.29 -13.21 -6.70
C TRP A 138 -6.64 -13.21 -8.10
N PRO A 139 -6.17 -14.36 -8.60
CA PRO A 139 -5.66 -14.51 -9.96
C PRO A 139 -6.60 -13.98 -11.04
N LEU A 140 -6.08 -13.25 -12.02
CA LEU A 140 -6.87 -12.76 -13.13
C LEU A 140 -6.92 -13.81 -14.24
N VAL A 141 -8.07 -14.43 -14.40
CA VAL A 141 -8.31 -15.44 -15.44
C VAL A 141 -9.23 -14.86 -16.52
N ALA A 142 -8.91 -15.15 -17.78
CA ALA A 142 -9.69 -14.77 -18.95
C ALA A 142 -9.79 -15.95 -19.92
N ASN A 143 -11.01 -16.41 -20.20
CA ASN A 143 -11.27 -17.58 -21.05
C ASN A 143 -10.54 -18.84 -20.58
N GLY A 144 -10.48 -19.07 -19.26
CA GLY A 144 -9.76 -20.18 -18.64
C GLY A 144 -8.23 -20.05 -18.65
N ILE A 145 -7.68 -18.91 -19.10
CA ILE A 145 -6.23 -18.65 -19.12
C ILE A 145 -5.90 -17.60 -18.07
N GLU A 146 -4.96 -17.91 -17.18
CA GLU A 146 -4.41 -16.95 -16.23
C GLU A 146 -3.55 -15.91 -16.98
N LEU A 147 -3.84 -14.62 -16.76
CA LEU A 147 -3.30 -13.51 -17.54
C LEU A 147 -1.89 -13.09 -17.11
N GLU A 148 -1.63 -13.17 -15.81
CA GLU A 148 -0.36 -12.99 -15.15
C GLU A 148 -0.37 -14.02 -14.01
N GLU A 149 0.62 -14.91 -13.95
CA GLU A 149 0.78 -15.80 -12.80
C GLU A 149 0.98 -14.90 -11.59
N ILE A 150 -0.01 -14.85 -10.70
CA ILE A 150 0.16 -14.18 -9.41
C ILE A 150 1.01 -15.12 -8.56
N ASP A 151 2.33 -15.01 -8.70
CA ASP A 151 3.23 -15.73 -7.81
C ASP A 151 3.13 -15.11 -6.42
N LEU A 152 2.49 -15.85 -5.52
CA LEU A 152 2.33 -15.44 -4.13
C LEU A 152 3.70 -15.34 -3.44
N GLU A 153 4.69 -16.14 -3.86
CA GLU A 153 6.05 -16.09 -3.34
C GLU A 153 6.76 -14.81 -3.79
N GLU A 154 6.55 -14.37 -5.03
CA GLU A 154 7.09 -13.10 -5.54
C GLU A 154 6.43 -11.89 -4.84
N ILE A 155 5.11 -11.92 -4.64
CA ILE A 155 4.42 -10.88 -3.87
C ILE A 155 4.92 -10.83 -2.43
N GLU A 156 5.10 -11.98 -1.78
CA GLU A 156 5.66 -12.04 -0.42
C GLU A 156 7.11 -11.51 -0.37
N ALA A 157 7.91 -11.77 -1.41
CA ALA A 157 9.28 -11.27 -1.50
C ALA A 157 9.37 -9.75 -1.71
N GLU A 158 8.46 -9.17 -2.50
CA GLU A 158 8.47 -7.73 -2.78
C GLU A 158 7.72 -6.89 -1.73
N SER A 159 6.70 -7.48 -1.11
CA SER A 159 5.89 -6.81 -0.10
C SER A 159 6.58 -6.75 1.26
N PHE A 160 6.08 -5.86 2.12
CA PHE A 160 6.58 -5.74 3.49
C PHE A 160 5.41 -5.67 4.46
N THR A 161 5.39 -6.55 5.45
CA THR A 161 4.39 -6.51 6.51
C THR A 161 4.96 -5.80 7.73
N PHE A 162 4.20 -4.89 8.32
CA PHE A 162 4.56 -4.29 9.60
C PHE A 162 3.31 -3.78 10.33
N ASP A 163 3.24 -3.98 11.64
CA ASP A 163 2.04 -3.73 12.46
C ASP A 163 0.76 -4.35 11.84
N SER A 164 0.93 -5.56 11.29
CA SER A 164 -0.10 -6.33 10.57
C SER A 164 -0.72 -5.62 9.35
N VAL A 165 -0.05 -4.61 8.80
CA VAL A 165 -0.41 -3.95 7.54
C VAL A 165 0.53 -4.46 6.46
N LEU A 166 -0.04 -4.90 5.33
CA LEU A 166 0.74 -5.33 4.17
C LEU A 166 0.98 -4.12 3.25
N TYR A 167 2.24 -3.70 3.15
CA TYR A 167 2.71 -2.64 2.27
C TYR A 167 3.19 -3.23 0.94
N PRO A 168 3.02 -2.53 -0.20
CA PRO A 168 3.53 -3.01 -1.48
C PRO A 168 5.05 -3.17 -1.53
N SER A 169 5.77 -2.43 -0.70
CA SER A 169 7.23 -2.52 -0.56
C SER A 169 7.68 -2.02 0.80
N LEU A 170 8.93 -2.34 1.18
CA LEU A 170 9.59 -1.74 2.33
C LEU A 170 9.62 -0.20 2.24
N SER A 171 9.87 0.34 1.05
CA SER A 171 9.88 1.79 0.82
C SER A 171 8.53 2.43 1.12
N ASP A 172 7.41 1.78 0.76
CA ASP A 172 6.08 2.27 1.07
C ASP A 172 5.79 2.27 2.58
N ALA A 173 6.29 1.27 3.30
CA ALA A 173 6.22 1.24 4.76
C ALA A 173 7.05 2.39 5.37
N ILE A 174 8.30 2.57 4.96
CA ILE A 174 9.16 3.69 5.42
C ILE A 174 8.44 5.02 5.18
N ASN A 175 7.94 5.24 3.96
CA ASN A 175 7.27 6.48 3.59
C ASN A 175 6.01 6.74 4.44
N HIS A 176 5.24 5.69 4.74
CA HIS A 176 4.08 5.78 5.62
C HIS A 176 4.45 6.21 7.04
N TYR A 177 5.42 5.52 7.65
CA TYR A 177 5.85 5.80 9.02
C TYR A 177 6.58 7.14 9.16
N ALA A 178 7.40 7.50 8.17
CA ALA A 178 8.07 8.79 8.12
C ALA A 178 7.05 9.94 8.09
N LYS A 179 5.97 9.79 7.33
CA LYS A 179 4.88 10.80 7.28
C LYS A 179 4.09 10.88 8.58
N ILE A 180 3.73 9.74 9.19
CA ILE A 180 2.97 9.73 10.46
C ILE A 180 3.75 10.40 11.57
N PHE A 181 5.04 10.10 11.68
CA PHE A 181 5.90 10.57 12.77
C PHE A 181 6.72 11.81 12.43
N LEU A 182 6.53 12.42 11.25
CA LEU A 182 7.28 13.58 10.77
C LEU A 182 8.81 13.35 10.79
N LEU A 183 9.22 12.16 10.35
CA LEU A 183 10.62 11.74 10.28
C LEU A 183 11.21 12.06 8.91
N ASP A 184 12.54 12.21 8.89
CA ASP A 184 13.30 12.30 7.65
C ASP A 184 13.48 10.90 7.04
N GLU A 185 12.93 10.71 5.83
CA GLU A 185 12.89 9.41 5.16
C GLU A 185 14.29 8.83 4.90
N HIS A 186 15.23 9.66 4.45
CA HIS A 186 16.61 9.24 4.21
C HIS A 186 17.31 8.81 5.50
N TYR A 187 17.02 9.51 6.60
CA TYR A 187 17.54 9.14 7.91
C TYR A 187 16.98 7.81 8.41
N VAL A 188 15.69 7.56 8.23
CA VAL A 188 15.07 6.26 8.56
C VAL A 188 15.73 5.13 7.78
N ILE A 189 15.94 5.32 6.46
CA ILE A 189 16.64 4.34 5.61
C ILE A 189 18.05 4.04 6.14
N ALA A 190 18.84 5.07 6.46
CA ALA A 190 20.20 4.89 6.96
C ALA A 190 20.25 4.15 8.31
N VAL A 191 19.36 4.49 9.23
CA VAL A 191 19.24 3.80 10.53
C VAL A 191 18.81 2.35 10.34
N LEU A 192 17.83 2.10 9.46
CA LEU A 192 17.33 0.77 9.20
C LEU A 192 18.39 -0.13 8.56
N GLN A 193 19.15 0.37 7.58
CA GLN A 193 20.24 -0.38 6.96
C GLN A 193 21.30 -0.79 7.98
N HIS A 194 21.62 0.10 8.94
CA HIS A 194 22.55 -0.20 10.02
C HIS A 194 21.98 -1.24 10.99
N LEU A 195 20.73 -1.08 11.42
CA LEU A 195 20.11 -1.98 12.41
C LEU A 195 19.73 -3.36 11.85
N GLY A 196 19.42 -3.44 10.56
CA GLY A 196 19.07 -4.69 9.89
C GLY A 196 20.27 -5.60 9.63
N ASN A 197 21.51 -5.11 9.66
CA ASN A 197 22.71 -5.90 9.42
C ASN A 197 22.69 -6.77 8.14
N GLY A 198 21.95 -6.34 7.10
CA GLY A 198 21.78 -7.07 5.84
C GLY A 198 20.41 -7.75 5.67
N ASP A 199 19.73 -8.08 6.77
CA ASP A 199 18.41 -8.73 6.75
C ASP A 199 17.37 -7.83 7.44
N ILE A 200 16.58 -7.11 6.63
CA ILE A 200 15.55 -6.21 7.15
C ILE A 200 14.27 -7.01 7.45
N ASP A 201 13.89 -7.02 8.72
CA ASP A 201 12.69 -7.66 9.25
C ASP A 201 11.82 -6.66 10.04
N GLU A 202 10.66 -7.11 10.52
CA GLU A 202 9.76 -6.27 11.33
C GLU A 202 10.43 -5.71 12.59
N LYS A 203 11.37 -6.46 13.18
CA LYS A 203 12.04 -6.08 14.42
C LYS A 203 13.02 -4.94 14.20
N SER A 204 13.90 -5.06 13.22
CA SER A 204 14.85 -4.01 12.83
C SER A 204 14.11 -2.76 12.34
N PHE A 205 13.00 -2.94 11.60
CA PHE A 205 12.12 -1.84 11.22
C PHE A 205 11.51 -1.11 12.44
N ALA A 206 10.93 -1.84 13.40
CA ALA A 206 10.40 -1.27 14.63
C ALA A 206 11.49 -0.50 15.42
N GLN A 207 12.70 -1.07 15.52
CA GLN A 207 13.82 -0.43 16.20
C GLN A 207 14.25 0.86 15.51
N ALA A 208 14.34 0.85 14.18
CA ALA A 208 14.68 2.03 13.40
C ALA A 208 13.65 3.14 13.58
N VAL A 209 12.36 2.83 13.45
CA VAL A 209 11.27 3.79 13.68
C VAL A 209 11.32 4.36 15.10
N ARG A 210 11.48 3.51 16.12
CA ARG A 210 11.58 3.95 17.53
C ARG A 210 12.78 4.88 17.75
N PHE A 211 13.93 4.55 17.20
CA PHE A 211 15.13 5.37 17.31
C PHE A 211 14.93 6.73 16.63
N CYS A 212 14.46 6.75 15.39
CA CYS A 212 14.21 7.99 14.65
C CYS A 212 13.18 8.89 15.33
N ARG A 213 12.18 8.33 16.02
CA ARG A 213 11.19 9.08 16.80
C ARG A 213 11.78 9.88 17.96
N LEU A 214 12.95 9.51 18.48
CA LEU A 214 13.65 10.30 19.49
C LEU A 214 14.23 11.62 18.94
N LEU A 215 14.31 11.74 17.60
CA LEU A 215 14.98 12.82 16.88
C LEU A 215 14.03 13.60 15.99
N VAL A 216 12.72 13.57 16.29
CA VAL A 216 11.73 14.43 15.64
C VAL A 216 12.14 15.89 15.84
N ASN A 217 12.12 16.68 14.76
CA ASN A 217 12.61 18.07 14.72
C ASN A 217 14.11 18.28 15.00
N ALA A 218 14.90 17.23 15.17
CA ALA A 218 16.35 17.37 15.28
C ALA A 218 16.96 17.90 13.98
N SER A 219 17.99 18.73 14.10
CA SER A 219 18.79 19.23 12.98
C SER A 219 19.59 18.09 12.31
N PRO A 220 20.05 18.28 11.05
CA PRO A 220 20.92 17.30 10.39
C PRO A 220 22.19 16.96 11.17
N SER A 221 22.75 17.94 11.90
CA SER A 221 23.94 17.74 12.74
C SER A 221 23.65 16.85 13.94
N GLU A 222 22.55 17.08 14.64
CA GLU A 222 22.12 16.26 15.79
C GLU A 222 21.83 14.82 15.35
N ARG A 223 21.12 14.63 14.24
CA ARG A 223 20.88 13.31 13.64
C ARG A 223 22.17 12.58 13.30
N LYS A 224 23.17 13.30 12.78
CA LYS A 224 24.49 12.75 12.47
C LYS A 224 25.25 12.32 13.72
N VAL A 225 25.18 13.11 14.80
CA VAL A 225 25.80 12.74 16.08
C VAL A 225 25.13 11.48 16.64
N ALA A 226 23.80 11.47 16.72
CA ALA A 226 23.05 10.32 17.22
C ALA A 226 23.29 9.05 16.38
N PHE A 227 23.39 9.17 15.05
CA PHE A 227 23.71 8.03 14.19
C PHE A 227 25.11 7.47 14.45
N LYS A 228 26.11 8.34 14.65
CA LYS A 228 27.47 7.88 15.02
C LYS A 228 27.49 7.16 16.36
N GLU A 229 26.72 7.64 17.34
CA GLU A 229 26.60 6.98 18.65
C GLU A 229 25.86 5.64 18.55
N LEU A 230 24.88 5.52 17.66
CA LEU A 230 24.21 4.26 17.39
C LEU A 230 25.20 3.23 16.83
N VAL A 231 26.01 3.65 15.83
CA VAL A 231 27.03 2.80 15.19
C VAL A 231 28.12 2.37 16.19
N SER A 232 28.55 3.26 17.09
CA SER A 232 29.60 2.93 18.05
C SER A 232 29.16 1.96 19.15
N LYS A 233 27.86 1.89 19.48
CA LYS A 233 27.31 0.98 20.50
C LYS A 233 27.04 -0.44 19.98
N SER A 234 27.08 -0.65 18.66
CA SER A 234 26.89 -1.95 18.01
C SER A 234 28.19 -2.76 17.81
N HIS A 235 29.34 -2.23 18.27
CA HIS A 235 30.62 -2.92 18.38
C HIS A 235 30.92 -3.27 19.84
#